data_AF-A0A1S8FNH8-F1
#
_entry.id   AF-A0A1S8FNH8-F1
#
_cell.length_a   1.000
_cell.length_b   1.000
_cell.length_c   1.000
_cell.angle_alpha   90.00
_cell.angle_beta   90.00
_cell.angle_gamma   90.00
#
_symmetry.space_group_name_H-M   'P 1'
#
loop_
_entity.id
_entity.type
_entity.pdbx_description
1 polymer ?
#
loop_
_entity_poly.entity_id
_entity_poly.type
_entity_poly.pdbx_seq_one_letter_code
_entity_poly.pdbx_strand_id
1 'polypeptide(L)'
;MKSEKGVHIESLLCALGALAGYACQANLRAQAQLKGLPETAAFQIVNTTNGKQYFFGDPLNNAVAGSQYSVWGLAGGAAQHAGAKEFPDINELFSHAASTVGGDQFGIPRIPENHKAGDTPINYLKALWPAMLPTVKLFCPTPVDWPILYSLAIQEAIDTAKNVIDPALAFKIVMESAIPMSKVDLANP
;
A
#
# COMPACT_ATOMS: atom_id res chain seq x y z
N MET A 1 16.86 4.77 -3.27
CA MET A 1 15.76 5.75 -3.39
C MET A 1 16.22 7.09 -3.95
N LYS A 2 17.40 7.61 -3.56
CA LYS A 2 18.04 8.77 -4.22
C LYS A 2 19.34 8.31 -4.92
N SER A 3 19.58 8.80 -6.13
CA SER A 3 20.82 8.63 -6.90
C SER A 3 21.39 9.99 -7.30
N GLU A 4 22.52 10.02 -8.00
CA GLU A 4 23.06 11.24 -8.62
C GLU A 4 22.06 11.93 -9.57
N LYS A 5 21.06 11.20 -10.07
CA LYS A 5 19.98 11.69 -10.93
C LYS A 5 18.73 12.19 -10.17
N GLY A 6 18.77 12.24 -8.84
CA GLY A 6 17.63 12.61 -8.00
C GLY A 6 16.89 11.41 -7.40
N VAL A 7 15.64 11.63 -6.98
CA VAL A 7 14.78 10.58 -6.40
C VAL A 7 14.24 9.69 -7.52
N HIS A 8 14.40 8.38 -7.39
CA HIS A 8 13.80 7.41 -8.31
C HIS A 8 12.30 7.28 -7.99
N ILE A 9 11.45 7.84 -8.85
CA ILE A 9 10.03 8.03 -8.54
C ILE A 9 9.30 6.70 -8.37
N GLU A 10 9.62 5.69 -9.16
CA GLU A 10 9.02 4.36 -9.09
C GLU A 10 9.30 3.71 -7.73
N SER A 11 10.52 3.88 -7.21
CA SER A 11 10.85 3.44 -5.85
C SER A 11 10.08 4.18 -4.77
N LEU A 12 9.90 5.51 -4.92
CA LEU A 12 9.12 6.31 -3.97
C LEU A 12 7.65 5.88 -3.96
N LEU A 13 7.02 5.78 -5.13
CA LEU A 13 5.63 5.35 -5.29
C LEU A 13 5.41 3.93 -4.76
N CYS A 14 6.34 3.02 -5.04
CA CYS A 14 6.30 1.65 -4.53
C CYS A 14 6.38 1.62 -3.00
N ALA A 15 7.32 2.36 -2.41
CA ALA A 15 7.48 2.45 -0.96
C ALA A 15 6.24 3.08 -0.28
N LEU A 16 5.72 4.18 -0.84
CA LEU A 16 4.52 4.84 -0.32
C LEU A 16 3.28 3.95 -0.44
N GLY A 17 3.11 3.25 -1.56
CA GLY A 17 2.04 2.26 -1.74
C GLY A 17 2.13 1.14 -0.71
N ALA A 18 3.32 0.60 -0.48
CA ALA A 18 3.55 -0.43 0.55
C ALA A 18 3.17 0.06 1.95
N LEU A 19 3.59 1.27 2.32
CA LEU A 19 3.28 1.89 3.62
C LEU A 19 1.79 2.22 3.76
N ALA A 20 1.15 2.74 2.72
CA ALA A 20 -0.28 3.03 2.73
C ALA A 20 -1.12 1.75 2.91
N GLY A 21 -0.78 0.71 2.15
CA GLY A 21 -1.41 -0.60 2.27
C GLY A 21 -1.26 -1.18 3.68
N TYR A 22 -0.04 -1.20 4.22
CA TYR A 22 0.17 -1.72 5.57
C TYR A 22 -0.49 -0.85 6.65
N ALA A 23 -0.55 0.47 6.46
CA ALA A 23 -1.30 1.36 7.33
C ALA A 23 -2.80 1.03 7.36
N CYS A 24 -3.39 0.56 6.25
CA CYS A 24 -4.78 0.05 6.21
C CYS A 24 -5.00 -1.12 7.17
N GLN A 25 -3.98 -1.96 7.37
CA GLN A 25 -4.05 -3.05 8.33
C GLN A 25 -3.77 -2.55 9.76
N ALA A 26 -2.70 -1.76 9.93
CA ALA A 26 -2.27 -1.28 11.23
C ALA A 26 -3.33 -0.44 11.94
N ASN A 27 -4.09 0.38 11.19
CA ASN A 27 -5.18 1.15 11.79
C ASN A 27 -6.30 0.24 12.32
N LEU A 28 -6.64 -0.85 11.61
CA LEU A 28 -7.70 -1.77 12.03
C LEU A 28 -7.28 -2.54 13.29
N ARG A 29 -6.01 -2.97 13.36
CA ARG A 29 -5.43 -3.56 14.57
C ARG A 29 -5.53 -2.61 15.76
N ALA A 30 -5.12 -1.35 15.57
CA ALA A 30 -5.17 -0.34 16.62
C ALA A 30 -6.61 0.00 17.05
N GLN A 31 -7.56 0.07 16.11
CA GLN A 31 -8.98 0.26 16.43
C GLN A 31 -9.57 -0.91 17.22
N ALA A 32 -9.20 -2.15 16.90
CA ALA A 32 -9.62 -3.32 17.66
C ALA A 32 -9.07 -3.26 19.10
N GLN A 33 -7.79 -2.90 19.26
CA GLN A 33 -7.16 -2.75 20.57
C GLN A 33 -7.83 -1.64 21.42
N LEU A 34 -8.17 -0.50 20.82
CA LEU A 34 -8.90 0.59 21.50
C LEU A 34 -10.29 0.14 21.98
N LYS A 35 -10.89 -0.88 21.35
CA LYS A 35 -12.17 -1.48 21.73
C LYS A 35 -12.01 -2.65 22.72
N GLY A 36 -10.79 -2.97 23.15
CA GLY A 36 -10.50 -4.13 24.02
C GLY A 36 -10.68 -5.48 23.31
N LEU A 37 -10.66 -5.49 21.97
CA LEU A 37 -10.78 -6.70 21.16
C LEU A 37 -9.38 -7.22 20.77
N PRO A 38 -9.24 -8.50 20.39
CA PRO A 38 -8.02 -9.01 19.78
C PRO A 38 -7.62 -8.15 18.57
N GLU A 39 -6.32 -7.87 18.40
CA GLU A 39 -5.85 -7.02 17.30
C GLU A 39 -6.22 -7.58 15.91
N THR A 40 -6.45 -8.89 15.82
CA THR A 40 -6.82 -9.57 14.59
C THR A 40 -8.33 -9.64 14.34
N ALA A 41 -9.17 -9.08 15.23
CA ALA A 41 -10.63 -9.24 15.19
C ALA A 41 -11.30 -8.72 13.90
N ALA A 42 -10.65 -7.82 13.16
CA ALA A 42 -11.14 -7.28 11.90
C ALA A 42 -10.79 -8.13 10.67
N PHE A 43 -10.05 -9.23 10.84
CA PHE A 43 -9.47 -9.98 9.72
C PHE A 43 -9.87 -11.46 9.70
N GLN A 44 -9.97 -11.97 8.48
CA GLN A 44 -9.86 -13.38 8.17
C GLN A 44 -8.38 -13.72 8.01
N ILE A 45 -7.91 -14.74 8.71
CA ILE A 45 -6.49 -15.13 8.74
C ILE A 45 -6.28 -16.31 7.79
N VAL A 46 -5.36 -16.14 6.84
CA VAL A 46 -4.93 -17.19 5.92
C VAL A 46 -3.52 -17.62 6.29
N ASN A 47 -3.36 -18.88 6.68
CA ASN A 47 -2.06 -19.50 6.87
C ASN A 47 -1.69 -20.26 5.60
N THR A 48 -0.45 -20.07 5.15
CA THR A 48 0.06 -20.71 3.93
C THR A 48 0.99 -21.88 4.27
N THR A 49 1.24 -22.75 3.30
CA THR A 49 2.05 -23.96 3.48
C THR A 49 3.51 -23.67 3.85
N ASN A 50 4.00 -22.46 3.57
CA ASN A 50 5.35 -22.01 3.94
C ASN A 50 5.42 -21.44 5.39
N GLY A 51 4.33 -21.52 6.16
CA GLY A 51 4.24 -21.04 7.53
C GLY A 51 3.94 -19.55 7.68
N LYS A 52 3.81 -18.80 6.58
CA LYS A 52 3.45 -17.37 6.63
C LYS A 52 1.96 -17.18 6.82
N GLN A 53 1.64 -16.09 7.51
CA GLN A 53 0.29 -15.64 7.78
C GLN A 53 -0.06 -14.37 6.99
N TYR A 54 -1.28 -14.31 6.49
CA TYR A 54 -1.81 -13.18 5.75
C TYR A 54 -3.22 -12.80 6.24
N PHE A 55 -3.55 -11.51 6.13
CA PHE A 55 -4.82 -10.95 6.59
C PHE A 55 -5.72 -10.54 5.42
N PHE A 56 -6.98 -10.93 5.53
CA PHE A 56 -8.05 -10.66 4.56
C PHE A 56 -9.30 -10.15 5.27
N GLY A 57 -10.29 -9.74 4.50
CA GLY A 57 -11.62 -9.39 5.01
C GLY A 57 -12.10 -8.03 4.53
N ASP A 58 -13.42 -7.85 4.57
CA ASP A 58 -14.07 -6.64 4.07
C ASP A 58 -13.62 -5.35 4.77
N PRO A 59 -13.37 -5.30 6.10
CA PRO A 59 -12.83 -4.10 6.71
C PRO A 59 -11.49 -3.66 6.10
N LEU A 60 -10.61 -4.60 5.80
CA LEU A 60 -9.31 -4.33 5.17
C LEU A 60 -9.47 -3.90 3.71
N ASN A 61 -10.30 -4.61 2.94
CA ASN A 61 -10.60 -4.23 1.55
C ASN A 61 -11.25 -2.83 1.49
N ASN A 62 -12.12 -2.50 2.44
CA ASN A 62 -12.76 -1.19 2.52
C ASN A 62 -11.75 -0.08 2.85
N ALA A 63 -10.79 -0.33 3.73
CA ALA A 63 -9.72 0.63 4.02
C ALA A 63 -8.82 0.89 2.80
N VAL A 64 -8.57 -0.14 1.99
CA VAL A 64 -7.76 -0.02 0.77
C VAL A 64 -8.53 0.63 -0.39
N ALA A 65 -9.82 0.30 -0.56
CA ALA A 65 -10.57 0.60 -1.77
C ALA A 65 -12.05 1.03 -1.62
N GLY A 66 -12.65 0.88 -0.44
CA GLY A 66 -14.12 0.94 -0.28
C GLY A 66 -14.72 2.34 -0.11
N SER A 67 -13.93 3.42 -0.17
CA SER A 67 -14.45 4.78 -0.05
C SER A 67 -13.60 5.82 -0.77
N GLN A 68 -14.11 7.04 -0.91
CA GLN A 68 -13.34 8.17 -1.45
C GLN A 68 -12.08 8.53 -0.63
N TYR A 69 -12.04 8.15 0.65
CA TYR A 69 -10.89 8.36 1.54
C TYR A 69 -9.98 7.13 1.66
N SER A 70 -10.29 6.05 0.92
CA SER A 70 -9.42 4.89 0.82
C SER A 70 -8.15 5.21 0.02
N VAL A 71 -7.15 4.34 0.10
CA VAL A 71 -5.91 4.49 -0.68
C VAL A 71 -6.21 4.58 -2.18
N TRP A 72 -7.11 3.72 -2.68
CA TRP A 72 -7.60 3.77 -4.06
C TRP A 72 -8.25 5.12 -4.39
N GLY A 73 -9.16 5.59 -3.54
CA GLY A 73 -9.91 6.82 -3.79
C GLY A 73 -9.01 8.05 -3.86
N LEU A 74 -8.09 8.17 -2.91
CA LEU A 74 -7.18 9.31 -2.81
C LEU A 74 -6.08 9.27 -3.89
N ALA A 75 -5.41 8.13 -4.07
CA ALA A 75 -4.36 8.00 -5.10
C ALA A 75 -4.96 8.06 -6.51
N GLY A 76 -6.13 7.47 -6.72
CA GLY A 76 -6.87 7.54 -7.97
C GLY A 76 -7.32 8.96 -8.30
N GLY A 77 -7.83 9.71 -7.31
CA GLY A 77 -8.18 11.12 -7.47
C GLY A 77 -6.98 11.96 -7.93
N ALA A 78 -5.80 11.78 -7.33
CA ALA A 78 -4.59 12.46 -7.77
C ALA A 78 -4.12 12.03 -9.16
N ALA A 79 -4.17 10.74 -9.48
CA ALA A 79 -3.82 10.26 -10.82
C ALA A 79 -4.74 10.86 -11.89
N GLN A 80 -6.05 10.91 -11.63
CA GLN A 80 -7.02 11.54 -12.53
C GLN A 80 -6.71 13.02 -12.70
N HIS A 81 -6.47 13.74 -11.61
CA HIS A 81 -6.13 15.16 -11.63
C HIS A 81 -4.84 15.43 -12.42
N ALA A 82 -3.86 14.53 -12.30
CA ALA A 82 -2.60 14.59 -13.03
C ALA A 82 -2.72 14.19 -14.52
N GLY A 83 -3.88 13.71 -14.97
CA GLY A 83 -4.16 13.43 -16.39
C GLY A 83 -4.32 11.95 -16.75
N ALA A 84 -4.36 11.03 -15.78
CA ALA A 84 -4.66 9.62 -16.05
C ALA A 84 -6.03 9.47 -16.70
N LYS A 85 -6.08 8.76 -17.84
CA LYS A 85 -7.31 8.48 -18.57
C LYS A 85 -7.85 7.08 -18.31
N GLU A 86 -6.97 6.15 -17.97
CA GLU A 86 -7.28 4.74 -17.75
C GLU A 86 -6.74 4.30 -16.40
N PHE A 87 -7.52 3.48 -15.71
CA PHE A 87 -7.22 3.00 -14.38
C PHE A 87 -7.10 1.48 -14.45
N PRO A 88 -6.23 0.86 -13.64
CA PRO A 88 -6.17 -0.60 -13.56
C PRO A 88 -7.54 -1.15 -13.11
N ASP A 89 -7.88 -2.38 -13.50
CA ASP A 89 -9.08 -3.03 -12.97
C ASP A 89 -8.82 -3.44 -11.52
N ILE A 90 -9.51 -2.79 -10.59
CA ILE A 90 -9.35 -3.03 -9.16
C ILE A 90 -9.64 -4.49 -8.77
N ASN A 91 -10.65 -5.11 -9.38
CA ASN A 91 -11.04 -6.49 -9.08
C ASN A 91 -9.95 -7.45 -9.55
N GLU A 92 -9.35 -7.16 -10.71
CA GLU A 92 -8.20 -7.90 -11.22
C GLU A 92 -7.00 -7.79 -10.28
N LEU A 93 -6.69 -6.59 -9.77
CA LEU A 93 -5.59 -6.41 -8.82
C LEU A 93 -5.80 -7.20 -7.52
N PHE A 94 -7.01 -7.15 -6.93
CA PHE A 94 -7.34 -7.93 -5.74
C PHE A 94 -7.29 -9.44 -6.01
N SER A 95 -7.84 -9.88 -7.14
CA SER A 95 -7.84 -11.29 -7.54
C SER A 95 -6.42 -11.81 -7.75
N HIS A 96 -5.56 -11.04 -8.41
CA HIS A 96 -4.16 -11.39 -8.61
C HIS A 96 -3.42 -11.48 -7.27
N ALA A 97 -3.55 -10.47 -6.41
CA ALA A 97 -2.92 -10.47 -5.10
C ALA A 97 -3.38 -11.66 -4.23
N ALA A 98 -4.65 -12.05 -4.31
CA ALA A 98 -5.18 -13.23 -3.62
C ALA A 98 -4.66 -14.56 -4.22
N SER A 99 -4.57 -14.65 -5.54
CA SER A 99 -4.11 -15.87 -6.23
C SER A 99 -2.62 -16.19 -6.03
N THR A 100 -1.82 -15.18 -5.69
CA THR A 100 -0.36 -15.31 -5.53
C THR A 100 0.08 -15.49 -4.08
N VAL A 101 -0.82 -15.39 -3.11
CA VAL A 101 -0.53 -15.49 -1.66
C VAL A 101 0.29 -16.73 -1.35
N GLY A 102 1.38 -16.53 -0.60
CA GLY A 102 2.29 -17.61 -0.21
C GLY A 102 3.27 -18.07 -1.29
N GLY A 103 3.16 -17.59 -2.52
CA GLY A 103 4.11 -17.85 -3.60
C GLY A 103 5.13 -16.73 -3.84
N ASP A 104 6.12 -16.99 -4.68
CA ASP A 104 7.23 -16.06 -4.97
C ASP A 104 6.81 -14.79 -5.72
N GLN A 105 5.63 -14.80 -6.34
CA GLN A 105 5.07 -13.65 -7.05
C GLN A 105 4.23 -12.74 -6.15
N PHE A 106 4.00 -13.14 -4.89
CA PHE A 106 3.18 -12.34 -3.98
C PHE A 106 3.83 -10.98 -3.72
N GLY A 107 3.10 -9.91 -4.04
CA GLY A 107 3.57 -8.56 -3.79
C GLY A 107 4.64 -8.06 -4.75
N ILE A 108 4.84 -8.71 -5.89
CA ILE A 108 5.73 -8.24 -6.96
C ILE A 108 4.91 -7.42 -7.97
N PRO A 109 5.11 -6.09 -8.07
CA PRO A 109 4.31 -5.26 -8.96
C PRO A 109 4.46 -5.63 -10.44
N ARG A 110 3.34 -5.79 -11.15
CA ARG A 110 3.31 -6.09 -12.59
C ARG A 110 3.41 -4.82 -13.44
N ILE A 111 4.64 -4.33 -13.59
CA ILE A 111 4.99 -3.03 -14.17
C ILE A 111 6.03 -3.24 -15.30
N PRO A 112 6.05 -2.41 -16.37
CA PRO A 112 7.06 -2.49 -17.43
C PRO A 112 8.50 -2.42 -16.87
N GLU A 113 9.44 -3.11 -17.53
CA GLU A 113 10.80 -3.32 -17.02
C GLU A 113 11.54 -2.00 -16.71
N ASN A 114 11.35 -0.99 -17.55
CA ASN A 114 11.97 0.33 -17.42
C ASN A 114 11.34 1.21 -16.31
N HIS A 115 10.29 0.72 -15.65
CA HIS A 115 9.59 1.39 -14.54
C HIS A 115 9.55 0.52 -13.28
N LYS A 116 10.39 -0.51 -13.18
CA LYS A 116 10.50 -1.27 -11.95
C LYS A 116 11.15 -0.42 -10.86
N ALA A 117 10.56 -0.46 -9.67
CA ALA A 117 11.23 0.05 -8.48
C ALA A 117 12.55 -0.69 -8.24
N GLY A 118 13.51 -0.01 -7.61
CA GLY A 118 14.82 -0.60 -7.31
C GLY A 118 14.81 -1.70 -6.24
N ASP A 119 13.68 -1.95 -5.58
CA ASP A 119 13.50 -3.04 -4.62
C ASP A 119 12.01 -3.43 -4.54
N THR A 120 11.69 -4.49 -3.81
CA THR A 120 10.34 -5.01 -3.63
C THR A 120 9.54 -4.21 -2.58
N PRO A 121 8.20 -4.16 -2.70
CA PRO A 121 7.34 -3.51 -1.70
C PRO A 121 7.59 -3.98 -0.26
N ILE A 122 7.80 -5.29 -0.07
CA ILE A 122 8.02 -5.86 1.27
C ILE A 122 9.35 -5.41 1.88
N ASN A 123 10.38 -5.21 1.06
CA ASN A 123 11.68 -4.71 1.54
C ASN A 123 11.59 -3.24 1.93
N TYR A 124 10.90 -2.40 1.14
CA TYR A 124 10.62 -1.02 1.54
C TYR A 124 9.80 -0.96 2.82
N LEU A 125 8.77 -1.78 2.94
CA LEU A 125 7.93 -1.82 4.13
C LEU A 125 8.73 -2.20 5.37
N LYS A 126 9.52 -3.28 5.31
CA LYS A 126 10.40 -3.71 6.42
C LYS A 126 11.40 -2.64 6.84
N ALA A 127 11.97 -1.93 5.88
CA ALA A 127 12.96 -0.89 6.15
C ALA A 127 12.36 0.39 6.73
N LEU A 128 11.19 0.81 6.23
CA LEU A 128 10.63 2.14 6.52
C LEU A 128 9.60 2.12 7.64
N TRP A 129 8.75 1.09 7.73
CA TRP A 129 7.63 1.09 8.68
C TRP A 129 8.04 1.28 10.14
N PRO A 130 9.06 0.56 10.68
CA PRO A 130 9.46 0.73 12.08
C PRO A 130 9.94 2.14 12.41
N ALA A 131 10.61 2.80 11.45
CA ALA A 131 11.11 4.17 11.63
C ALA A 131 10.00 5.22 11.49
N MET A 132 9.03 5.00 10.60
CA MET A 132 7.97 5.96 10.33
C MET A 132 6.83 5.91 11.35
N LEU A 133 6.50 4.73 11.89
CA LEU A 133 5.33 4.55 12.77
C LEU A 133 5.30 5.50 13.99
N PRO A 134 6.39 5.75 14.73
CA PRO A 134 6.38 6.69 15.84
C PRO A 134 5.99 8.11 15.41
N THR A 135 6.54 8.57 14.28
CA THR A 135 6.25 9.89 13.72
C THR A 135 4.81 9.97 13.22
N VAL A 136 4.31 8.92 12.55
CA VAL A 136 2.91 8.86 12.12
C VAL A 136 1.98 8.95 13.34
N LYS A 137 2.22 8.21 14.41
CA LYS A 137 1.41 8.27 15.64
C LYS A 137 1.46 9.64 16.32
N LEU A 138 2.57 10.37 16.20
CA LEU A 138 2.72 11.72 16.76
C LEU A 138 1.84 12.74 16.01
N PHE A 139 1.81 12.69 14.68
CA PHE A 139 1.03 13.64 13.88
C PHE A 139 -0.42 13.21 13.64
N CYS A 140 -0.67 11.90 13.64
CA CYS A 140 -1.96 11.27 13.41
C CYS A 140 -2.30 10.38 14.61
N PRO A 141 -2.79 10.96 15.73
CA PRO A 141 -3.09 10.19 16.94
C PRO A 141 -4.27 9.22 16.74
N THR A 142 -5.18 9.52 15.80
CA THR A 142 -6.29 8.64 15.46
C THR A 142 -5.84 7.61 14.43
N PRO A 143 -6.01 6.30 14.67
CA PRO A 143 -5.51 5.30 13.73
C PRO A 143 -6.07 5.41 12.31
N VAL A 144 -7.34 5.83 12.17
CA VAL A 144 -8.00 5.99 10.86
C VAL A 144 -7.28 6.99 9.95
N ASP A 145 -6.47 7.89 10.51
CA ASP A 145 -5.72 8.90 9.78
C ASP A 145 -4.41 8.35 9.20
N TRP A 146 -3.91 7.20 9.66
CA TRP A 146 -2.60 6.67 9.21
C TRP A 146 -2.58 6.32 7.71
N PRO A 147 -3.57 5.61 7.15
CA PRO A 147 -3.62 5.36 5.71
C PRO A 147 -3.83 6.65 4.91
N ILE A 148 -4.58 7.61 5.46
CA ILE A 148 -4.86 8.91 4.83
C ILE A 148 -3.56 9.71 4.69
N LEU A 149 -2.73 9.76 5.73
CA LEU A 149 -1.44 10.43 5.70
C LEU A 149 -0.54 9.93 4.56
N TYR A 150 -0.38 8.61 4.43
CA TYR A 150 0.41 8.03 3.34
C TYR A 150 -0.24 8.25 1.97
N SER A 151 -1.58 8.22 1.92
CA SER A 151 -2.32 8.52 0.68
C SER A 151 -2.12 9.98 0.24
N LEU A 152 -2.06 10.94 1.17
CA LEU A 152 -1.71 12.33 0.85
C LEU A 152 -0.27 12.45 0.33
N ALA A 153 0.67 11.73 0.93
CA ALA A 153 2.04 11.68 0.41
C ALA A 153 2.12 11.06 -1.00
N ILE A 154 1.26 10.08 -1.31
CA ILE A 154 1.11 9.53 -2.66
C ILE A 154 0.58 10.59 -3.63
N GLN A 155 -0.45 11.36 -3.25
CA GLN A 155 -1.01 12.41 -4.10
C GLN A 155 0.07 13.44 -4.47
N GLU A 156 0.84 13.89 -3.48
CA GLU A 156 1.96 14.81 -3.69
C GLU A 156 3.02 14.22 -4.64
N ALA A 157 3.37 12.93 -4.45
CA ALA A 157 4.34 12.25 -5.31
C ALA A 157 3.85 12.12 -6.76
N ILE A 158 2.57 11.80 -6.97
CA ILE A 158 1.96 11.70 -8.30
C ILE A 158 1.94 13.08 -8.97
N ASP A 159 1.50 14.12 -8.26
CA ASP A 159 1.41 15.47 -8.85
C ASP A 159 2.80 16.03 -9.21
N THR A 160 3.78 15.85 -8.33
CA THR A 160 5.17 16.28 -8.57
C THR A 160 5.80 15.56 -9.76
N ALA A 161 5.44 14.29 -9.97
CA ALA A 161 6.07 13.44 -10.97
C ALA A 161 5.29 13.28 -12.29
N LYS A 162 4.16 13.97 -12.46
CA LYS A 162 3.29 13.84 -13.65
C LYS A 162 3.96 14.11 -15.00
N ASN A 163 5.10 14.82 -15.00
CA ASN A 163 5.90 15.09 -16.20
C ASN A 163 7.07 14.09 -16.39
N VAL A 164 7.26 13.16 -15.46
CA VAL A 164 8.35 12.17 -15.41
C VAL A 164 7.82 10.75 -15.61
N ILE A 165 6.67 10.44 -15.04
CA ILE A 165 6.00 9.14 -15.18
C ILE A 165 4.54 9.37 -15.57
N ASP A 166 4.02 8.49 -16.41
CA ASP A 166 2.60 8.47 -16.74
C ASP A 166 1.75 8.33 -15.44
N PRO A 167 0.79 9.23 -15.18
CA PRO A 167 0.01 9.20 -13.94
C PRO A 167 -0.79 7.91 -13.71
N ALA A 168 -1.28 7.25 -14.77
CA ALA A 168 -1.95 5.96 -14.66
C ALA A 168 -0.95 4.86 -14.27
N LEU A 169 0.28 4.91 -14.79
CA LEU A 169 1.34 4.00 -14.38
C LEU A 169 1.77 4.23 -12.93
N ALA A 170 1.90 5.50 -12.51
CA ALA A 170 2.21 5.84 -11.13
C ALA A 170 1.15 5.28 -10.16
N PHE A 171 -0.13 5.44 -10.50
CA PHE A 171 -1.24 4.86 -9.75
C PHE A 171 -1.18 3.33 -9.72
N LYS A 172 -0.87 2.68 -10.85
CA LYS A 172 -0.70 1.24 -10.91
C LYS A 172 0.42 0.74 -9.97
N ILE A 173 1.59 1.40 -9.95
CA ILE A 173 2.71 1.06 -9.05
C ILE A 173 2.25 1.12 -7.58
N VAL A 174 1.52 2.17 -7.22
CA VAL A 174 0.97 2.35 -5.86
C VAL A 174 0.03 1.19 -5.52
N MET A 175 -0.94 0.88 -6.37
CA MET A 175 -1.97 -0.12 -6.04
C MET A 175 -1.46 -1.56 -6.06
N GLU A 176 -0.58 -1.89 -7.01
CA GLU A 176 0.12 -3.19 -7.05
C GLU A 176 1.03 -3.38 -5.82
N SER A 177 1.45 -2.31 -5.15
CA SER A 177 2.19 -2.38 -3.88
C SER A 177 1.27 -2.40 -2.66
N ALA A 178 0.24 -1.55 -2.63
CA ALA A 178 -0.64 -1.36 -1.47
C ALA A 178 -1.52 -2.59 -1.18
N ILE A 179 -2.12 -3.19 -2.21
CA ILE A 179 -3.04 -4.32 -2.04
C ILE A 179 -2.36 -5.53 -1.38
N PRO A 180 -1.19 -6.02 -1.84
CA PRO A 180 -0.51 -7.13 -1.18
C PRO A 180 0.08 -6.73 0.17
N MET A 181 0.65 -5.53 0.30
CA MET A 181 1.25 -5.08 1.57
C MET A 181 0.21 -4.79 2.66
N SER A 182 -1.07 -4.59 2.31
CA SER A 182 -2.14 -4.57 3.30
C SER A 182 -2.38 -5.92 3.98
N LYS A 183 -1.88 -7.03 3.40
CA LYS A 183 -2.16 -8.40 3.85
C LYS A 183 -1.03 -9.03 4.64
N VAL A 184 0.19 -8.52 4.54
CA VAL A 184 1.37 -9.15 5.16
C VAL A 184 1.34 -9.03 6.68
N ASP A 185 1.89 -10.03 7.37
CA ASP A 185 2.25 -9.91 8.78
C ASP A 185 3.73 -9.59 8.94
N LEU A 186 4.09 -8.37 9.36
CA LEU A 186 5.51 -8.04 9.60
C LEU A 186 6.10 -8.74 10.82
N ALA A 187 5.28 -9.26 11.73
CA ALA A 187 5.74 -10.06 12.86
C ALA A 187 6.18 -11.47 12.43
N ASN A 188 5.62 -11.99 11.32
CA ASN A 188 5.94 -13.29 10.73
C ASN A 188 6.15 -13.19 9.19
N PRO A 189 7.20 -12.46 8.73
CA PRO A 189 7.29 -12.00 7.34
C PRO A 189 7.92 -12.99 6.34
#